data_AF-A0A838D0U8-F1
#
_entry.id   AF-A0A838D0U8-F1
#
_cell.length_a   1.000
_cell.length_b   1.000
_cell.length_c   1.000
_cell.angle_alpha   90.00
_cell.angle_beta   90.00
_cell.angle_gamma   90.00
#
_symmetry.space_group_name_H-M   'P 1'
#
loop_
_entity.id
_entity.type
_entity.pdbx_description
1 polymer ?
#
loop_
_entity_poly.entity_id
_entity_poly.type
_entity_poly.pdbx_seq_one_letter_code
_entity_poly.pdbx_strand_id
1 'polypeptide(L)'
;MSTGRAADPVAASSVRRPDFGAQRKRFIFTDEHEQLRDSIRRFARKELAPHAQEWEETTFPDWVFRRMGELGFLGLDKPQAYGGQGG
;
A
#
# COMPACT_ATOMS: atom_id res chain seq x y z
N MET A 1 14.44 38.45 14.65
CA MET A 1 13.89 37.98 13.35
C MET A 1 14.82 36.90 12.84
N SER A 2 14.47 35.62 13.05
CA SER A 2 15.28 34.48 12.61
C SER A 2 14.63 33.90 11.36
N THR A 3 15.25 34.13 10.21
CA THR A 3 14.79 33.65 8.91
C THR A 3 15.00 32.15 8.82
N GLY A 4 13.92 31.42 8.53
CA GLY A 4 13.91 29.97 8.36
C GLY A 4 14.92 29.51 7.30
N ARG A 5 15.72 28.51 7.67
CA ARG A 5 16.57 27.77 6.74
C ARG A 5 15.66 27.01 5.78
N ALA A 6 15.63 27.44 4.53
CA ALA A 6 15.05 26.65 3.44
C ALA A 6 15.72 25.27 3.44
N ALA A 7 14.91 24.21 3.40
CA ALA A 7 15.41 22.86 3.22
C ALA A 7 16.06 22.76 1.84
N ASP A 8 17.34 22.40 1.80
CA ASP A 8 18.12 22.27 0.57
C ASP A 8 17.51 21.18 -0.36
N PRO A 9 17.20 21.50 -1.64
CA PRO A 9 16.56 20.57 -2.57
C PRO A 9 17.46 19.40 -3.05
N VAL A 10 18.68 19.29 -2.51
CA VAL A 10 19.71 18.35 -2.99
C VAL A 10 19.60 16.96 -2.34
N ALA A 11 18.92 16.83 -1.19
CA ALA A 11 18.87 15.56 -0.45
C ALA A 11 18.02 14.46 -1.13
N ALA A 12 17.13 14.80 -2.06
CA ALA A 12 16.24 13.84 -2.70
C ALA A 12 16.87 13.07 -3.88
N SER A 13 18.00 13.54 -4.44
CA SER A 13 18.56 13.02 -5.70
C SER A 13 19.48 11.79 -5.56
N SER A 14 19.94 11.46 -4.34
CA SER A 14 20.92 10.39 -4.11
C SER A 14 20.31 9.02 -3.82
N VAL A 15 18.99 8.95 -3.59
CA VAL A 15 18.31 7.69 -3.31
C VAL A 15 18.04 6.98 -4.64
N ARG A 16 18.83 5.94 -4.96
CA ARG A 16 18.49 4.99 -6.01
C ARG A 16 17.20 4.25 -5.63
N ARG A 17 16.06 4.82 -5.99
CA ARG A 17 14.77 4.15 -5.85
C ARG A 17 14.62 3.11 -6.96
N PRO A 18 14.09 1.93 -6.65
CA PRO A 18 13.67 0.99 -7.69
C PRO A 18 12.72 1.69 -8.66
N ASP A 19 12.84 1.38 -9.95
CA ASP A 19 11.84 1.80 -10.93
C ASP A 19 10.55 0.99 -10.70
N PHE A 20 9.65 1.56 -9.89
CA PHE A 20 8.32 0.99 -9.62
C PHE A 20 7.38 1.10 -10.84
N GLY A 21 7.76 1.83 -11.89
CA GLY A 21 7.07 1.92 -13.17
C GLY A 21 7.53 0.87 -14.19
N ALA A 22 8.64 0.17 -13.93
CA ALA A 22 9.13 -0.89 -14.80
C ALA A 22 8.13 -2.04 -14.88
N GLN A 23 7.43 -2.12 -16.02
CA GLN A 23 6.42 -3.13 -16.30
C GLN A 23 7.06 -4.44 -16.78
N ARG A 24 7.98 -4.99 -15.99
CA ARG A 24 8.56 -6.32 -16.24
C ARG A 24 7.71 -7.38 -15.55
N LYS A 25 7.10 -8.26 -16.34
CA LYS A 25 6.41 -9.45 -15.81
C LYS A 25 7.43 -10.28 -15.03
N ARG A 26 7.21 -10.46 -13.73
CA ARG A 26 8.03 -11.35 -12.91
C ARG A 26 7.40 -12.73 -12.94
N PHE A 27 8.13 -13.72 -13.47
CA PHE A 27 7.63 -15.09 -13.64
C PHE A 27 7.35 -15.84 -12.33
N ILE A 28 7.74 -15.27 -11.18
CA ILE A 28 7.42 -15.82 -9.85
C ILE A 28 5.96 -15.58 -9.43
N PHE A 29 5.20 -14.74 -10.16
CA PHE A 29 3.80 -14.44 -9.84
C PHE A 29 2.83 -15.16 -10.80
N THR A 30 1.80 -15.76 -10.23
CA THR A 30 0.67 -16.37 -10.94
C THR A 30 -0.37 -15.32 -11.28
N ASP A 31 -1.36 -15.69 -12.09
CA ASP A 31 -2.47 -14.79 -12.42
C ASP A 31 -3.30 -14.43 -11.18
N GLU A 32 -3.43 -15.35 -10.21
CA GLU A 32 -4.08 -15.09 -8.92
C GLU A 32 -3.34 -14.00 -8.12
N HIS A 33 -2.01 -14.03 -8.10
CA HIS A 33 -1.21 -12.96 -7.47
C HIS A 33 -1.45 -11.59 -8.12
N GLU A 34 -1.58 -11.54 -9.46
CA GLU A 34 -1.86 -10.29 -10.16
C GLU A 34 -3.29 -9.79 -9.90
N GLN A 35 -4.28 -10.70 -9.86
CA GLN A 35 -5.67 -10.36 -9.51
C GLN A 35 -5.79 -9.82 -8.09
N LEU A 36 -5.11 -10.44 -7.13
CA LEU A 36 -5.04 -9.98 -5.75
C LEU A 36 -4.40 -8.59 -5.68
N ARG A 37 -3.24 -8.40 -6.33
CA ARG A 37 -2.53 -7.11 -6.38
C ARG A 37 -3.40 -6.00 -6.94
N ASP A 38 -4.13 -6.27 -8.02
CA ASP A 38 -5.02 -5.29 -8.63
C ASP A 38 -6.21 -4.96 -7.74
N SER A 39 -6.75 -5.94 -7.02
CA SER A 39 -7.84 -5.74 -6.06
C SER A 39 -7.40 -4.86 -4.89
N ILE A 40 -6.25 -5.15 -4.29
CA ILE A 40 -5.66 -4.32 -3.23
C ILE A 40 -5.35 -2.90 -3.74
N ARG A 41 -4.79 -2.77 -4.95
CA ARG A 41 -4.47 -1.46 -5.55
C ARG A 41 -5.73 -0.62 -5.76
N ARG A 42 -6.84 -1.22 -6.22
CA ARG A 42 -8.12 -0.54 -6.38
C ARG A 42 -8.66 -0.07 -5.04
N PHE A 43 -8.64 -0.93 -4.02
CA PHE A 43 -9.05 -0.57 -2.65
C PHE A 43 -8.21 0.60 -2.12
N ALA A 44 -6.88 0.49 -2.16
CA ALA A 44 -5.99 1.54 -1.68
C ALA A 44 -6.22 2.88 -2.39
N ARG A 45 -6.38 2.89 -3.71
CA ARG A 45 -6.61 4.13 -4.47
C ARG A 45 -7.98 4.75 -4.21
N LYS A 46 -9.01 3.94 -4.00
CA LYS A 46 -10.40 4.41 -3.84
C LYS A 46 -10.72 4.79 -2.40
N GLU A 47 -10.29 3.98 -1.44
CA GLU A 47 -10.72 4.08 -0.04
C GLU A 47 -9.64 4.64 0.90
N LEU A 48 -8.35 4.57 0.54
CA LEU A 48 -7.26 5.03 1.42
C LEU A 48 -6.59 6.32 0.94
N ALA A 49 -6.15 6.35 -0.32
CA ALA A 49 -5.37 7.45 -0.89
C ALA A 49 -5.99 8.85 -0.72
N PRO A 50 -7.33 9.04 -0.80
CA PRO A 50 -7.94 10.35 -0.55
C PRO A 50 -7.70 10.92 0.85
N HIS A 51 -7.41 10.07 1.83
CA HIS A 51 -7.26 10.46 3.24
C HIS A 51 -5.81 10.46 3.73
N ALA A 52 -4.85 10.07 2.87
CA ALA A 52 -3.46 9.86 3.28
C ALA A 52 -2.84 11.09 3.96
N GLN A 53 -3.07 12.29 3.42
CA GLN A 53 -2.53 13.53 3.98
C GLN A 53 -3.14 13.89 5.35
N GLU A 54 -4.44 13.64 5.53
CA GLU A 54 -5.11 13.84 6.82
C GLU A 54 -4.56 12.91 7.90
N TRP A 55 -4.31 11.64 7.55
CA TRP A 55 -3.81 10.64 8.49
C TRP A 55 -2.34 10.83 8.88
N GLU A 56 -1.55 11.51 8.05
CA GLU A 56 -0.17 11.90 8.39
C GLU A 56 -0.14 12.89 9.57
N GLU A 57 -1.15 13.76 9.67
CA GLU A 57 -1.25 14.76 10.73
C GLU A 57 -2.02 14.24 11.96
N THR A 58 -2.74 13.14 11.81
CA THR A 58 -3.67 12.62 12.81
C THR A 58 -3.37 11.17 13.19
N THR A 59 -4.29 10.25 12.91
CA THR A 59 -4.20 8.84 13.27
C THR A 59 -4.85 7.99 12.20
N PHE A 60 -4.25 6.84 11.92
CA PHE A 60 -4.79 5.87 10.98
C PHE A 60 -6.05 5.19 11.55
N PRO A 61 -7.16 5.15 10.81
CA PRO A 61 -8.44 4.74 11.40
C PRO A 61 -8.65 3.22 11.42
N ASP A 62 -9.16 2.71 12.55
CA ASP A 62 -9.35 1.27 12.80
C ASP A 62 -10.30 0.58 11.80
N TRP A 63 -11.26 1.32 11.24
CA TRP A 63 -12.23 0.77 10.29
C TRP A 63 -11.56 0.16 9.06
N VAL A 64 -10.35 0.63 8.70
CA VAL A 64 -9.61 0.12 7.55
C VAL A 64 -9.28 -1.36 7.72
N PHE A 65 -8.90 -1.79 8.93
CA PHE A 65 -8.63 -3.21 9.19
C PHE A 65 -9.89 -4.07 9.06
N ARG A 66 -11.02 -3.57 9.57
CA ARG A 66 -12.31 -4.25 9.41
C ARG A 66 -12.67 -4.40 7.94
N ARG A 67 -12.52 -3.32 7.17
CA ARG A 67 -12.78 -3.31 5.73
C ARG A 67 -11.86 -4.26 4.96
N MET A 68 -10.57 -4.32 5.30
CA MET A 68 -9.63 -5.28 4.73
C MET A 68 -10.00 -6.73 5.05
N GLY A 69 -10.52 -6.99 6.26
CA GLY A 69 -11.05 -8.31 6.64
C GLY A 69 -12.26 -8.72 5.80
N GLU A 70 -13.22 -7.82 5.60
CA GLU A 70 -14.41 -8.05 4.75
C GLU A 70 -14.04 -8.32 3.29
N LEU A 71 -12.97 -7.70 2.79
CA LEU A 71 -12.43 -7.92 1.44
C LEU A 71 -11.53 -9.16 1.33
N GLY A 72 -11.27 -9.86 2.44
CA GLY A 72 -10.42 -11.05 2.47
C GLY A 72 -8.94 -10.78 2.27
N PHE A 73 -8.46 -9.57 2.60
CA PHE A 73 -7.05 -9.16 2.42
C PHE A 73 -6.16 -9.47 3.63
N LEU A 74 -6.72 -10.05 4.69
CA LEU A 74 -6.01 -10.42 5.91
C LEU A 74 -5.90 -11.93 6.02
N GLY A 75 -4.77 -12.44 6.52
CA GLY A 75 -4.57 -13.88 6.75
C GLY A 75 -4.58 -14.72 5.47
N LEU A 76 -4.09 -14.18 4.34
CA LEU A 76 -4.14 -14.83 3.02
C LEU A 76 -3.54 -16.25 3.01
N ASP A 77 -2.48 -16.49 3.78
CA ASP A 77 -1.78 -17.77 3.89
C ASP A 77 -2.49 -18.79 4.80
N LYS A 78 -3.55 -18.37 5.51
CA LYS A 78 -4.26 -19.25 6.45
C LYS A 78 -5.31 -20.09 5.73
N PRO A 79 -5.61 -21.29 6.24
CA PRO A 79 -6.74 -22.08 5.75
C PRO A 79 -8.07 -21.34 5.87
N GLN A 80 -9.01 -21.66 4.97
CA GLN A 80 -10.36 -21.09 4.97
C GLN A 80 -11.14 -21.37 6.27
N ALA A 81 -10.87 -22.49 6.94
CA ALA A 81 -11.45 -22.81 8.25
C ALA A 81 -11.15 -21.74 9.33
N TYR A 82 -10.11 -20.94 9.14
CA TYR A 82 -9.72 -19.83 10.00
C TYR A 82 -9.96 -18.46 9.36
N GLY A 83 -10.69 -18.42 8.23
CA GLY A 83 -11.00 -17.19 7.50
C GLY A 83 -9.90 -16.69 6.54
N GLY A 84 -8.89 -17.51 6.24
CA GLY A 84 -7.86 -17.18 5.25
C GLY A 84 -8.19 -17.66 3.82
N GLN A 85 -7.27 -17.45 2.88
CA GLN A 85 -7.47 -17.77 1.45
C GLN A 85 -6.74 -19.05 0.98
N GLY A 86 -5.85 -19.61 1.80
CA GLY A 86 -5.15 -20.87 1.49
C GLY A 86 -3.81 -20.74 0.76
N GLY A 87 -3.31 -19.52 0.56
CA GLY A 87 -2.02 -19.25 -0.10
C GLY A 87 -2.13 -18.90 -1.57
#